data_AF-A0A2D9C5L6-F1
#
_entry.id   AF-A0A2D9C5L6-F1
#
_cell.length_a   1.000
_cell.length_b   1.000
_cell.length_c   1.000
_cell.angle_alpha   90.00
_cell.angle_beta   90.00
_cell.angle_gamma   90.00
#
_symmetry.space_group_name_H-M   'P 1'
#
loop_
_entity.id
_entity.type
_entity.pdbx_description
1 polymer ?
#
loop_
_entity_poly.entity_id
_entity_poly.type
_entity_poly.pdbx_seq_one_letter_code
_entity_poly.pdbx_strand_id
1 'polypeptide(L)'
;MGGSWLNIVASQHQEWIKIVNSFGVYDEAQDVVQESYLALYKYSDPKRIIKNGKVSRGYMYFTLKSLTFQMYNKKKKIKKISIDDQENIIQLPAHDNIEENNAFHKICLLVDEVVDDWHWYDKMLFKVYSQTDMSMRKIAAETNISWVSIFNTLKNLKLELKEKLQEDYEDFKQQDWERITTNRQKD
;
A
#
# COMPACT_ATOMS: atom_id res chain seq x y z
N MET A 1 16.07 34.66 -4.44
CA MET A 1 14.85 35.51 -4.55
C MET A 1 14.27 35.45 -5.97
N GLY A 2 13.88 34.27 -6.47
CA GLY A 2 13.54 34.10 -7.90
C GLY A 2 12.06 34.29 -8.29
N GLY A 3 11.15 34.44 -7.32
CA GLY A 3 9.70 34.34 -7.58
C GLY A 3 8.84 35.54 -7.16
N SER A 4 9.40 36.62 -6.59
CA SER A 4 8.57 37.70 -6.04
C SER A 4 7.70 38.41 -7.09
N TRP A 5 8.11 38.37 -8.35
CA TRP A 5 7.35 38.90 -9.48
C TRP A 5 5.99 38.21 -9.68
N LEU A 6 5.84 36.96 -9.24
CA LEU A 6 4.55 36.25 -9.29
C LEU A 6 3.51 36.92 -8.41
N ASN A 7 3.90 37.66 -7.37
CA ASN A 7 2.95 38.43 -6.57
C ASN A 7 2.19 39.47 -7.42
N ILE A 8 2.84 40.03 -8.45
CA ILE A 8 2.20 40.95 -9.38
C ILE A 8 1.15 40.21 -10.21
N VAL A 9 1.47 39.00 -10.68
CA VAL A 9 0.52 38.14 -11.41
C VAL A 9 -0.63 37.70 -10.51
N ALA A 10 -0.33 37.31 -9.27
CA ALA A 10 -1.28 36.84 -8.28
C ALA A 10 -2.19 37.95 -7.73
N SER A 11 -1.81 39.23 -7.86
CA SER A 11 -2.69 40.35 -7.50
C SER A 11 -4.05 40.32 -8.23
N GLN A 12 -4.09 39.70 -9.41
CA GLN A 12 -5.31 39.50 -10.22
C GLN A 12 -5.89 38.08 -10.09
N HIS A 13 -5.56 37.33 -9.04
CA HIS A 13 -5.97 35.92 -8.86
C HIS A 13 -7.46 35.67 -9.08
N GLN A 14 -8.32 36.51 -8.48
CA GLN A 14 -9.78 36.39 -8.62
C GLN A 14 -10.26 36.60 -10.06
N GLU A 15 -9.54 37.40 -10.84
CA GLU A 15 -9.82 37.58 -12.27
C GLU A 15 -9.45 36.32 -13.06
N TRP A 16 -8.33 35.69 -12.74
CA TRP A 16 -7.91 34.44 -13.37
C TRP A 16 -8.88 33.29 -13.08
N ILE A 17 -9.40 33.21 -11.85
CA ILE A 17 -10.47 32.25 -11.50
C ILE A 17 -11.69 32.48 -12.40
N LYS A 18 -12.14 33.72 -12.60
CA LYS A 18 -13.28 34.03 -13.48
C LYS A 18 -13.04 33.58 -14.92
N ILE A 19 -11.81 33.74 -15.43
CA ILE A 19 -11.44 33.24 -16.76
C ILE A 19 -11.49 31.71 -16.80
N VAL A 20 -10.96 31.01 -15.80
CA VAL A 20 -11.01 29.55 -15.74
C VAL A 20 -12.46 29.04 -15.64
N ASN A 21 -13.30 29.71 -14.85
CA ASN A 21 -14.74 29.43 -14.79
C ASN A 21 -15.40 29.57 -16.16
N SER A 22 -14.98 30.55 -16.98
CA SER A 22 -15.49 30.70 -18.36
C SER A 22 -15.13 29.54 -19.29
N PHE A 23 -14.15 28.71 -18.92
CA PHE A 23 -13.82 27.47 -19.62
C PHE A 23 -14.63 26.27 -19.14
N GLY A 24 -15.54 26.45 -18.17
CA GLY A 24 -16.38 25.39 -17.62
C GLY A 24 -15.73 24.59 -16.48
N VAL A 25 -14.70 25.14 -15.83
CA VAL A 25 -14.05 24.55 -14.65
C VAL A 25 -14.38 25.42 -13.45
N TYR A 26 -15.10 24.88 -12.46
CA TYR A 26 -15.54 25.62 -11.27
C TYR A 26 -14.82 25.12 -10.01
N ASP A 27 -15.01 23.84 -9.67
CA ASP A 27 -14.49 23.26 -8.44
C ASP A 27 -12.95 23.25 -8.40
N GLU A 28 -12.31 22.97 -9.55
CA GLU A 28 -10.85 22.93 -9.65
C GLU A 28 -10.25 24.23 -10.21
N ALA A 29 -11.03 25.32 -10.26
CA ALA A 29 -10.58 26.57 -10.88
C ALA A 29 -9.34 27.16 -10.17
N GLN A 30 -9.32 27.07 -8.83
CA GLN A 30 -8.17 27.51 -8.03
C GLN A 30 -6.91 26.71 -8.37
N ASP A 31 -7.03 25.40 -8.53
CA ASP A 31 -5.92 24.52 -8.84
C ASP A 31 -5.31 24.85 -10.21
N VAL A 32 -6.16 25.09 -11.21
CA VAL A 32 -5.70 25.50 -12.54
C VAL A 32 -4.93 26.83 -12.47
N VAL A 33 -5.40 27.79 -11.68
CA VAL A 33 -4.72 29.09 -11.52
C VAL A 33 -3.39 28.93 -10.79
N GLN A 34 -3.33 28.12 -9.73
CA GLN A 34 -2.09 27.84 -9.02
C GLN A 34 -1.08 27.12 -9.90
N GLU A 35 -1.51 26.10 -10.65
CA GLU A 35 -0.68 25.40 -11.62
C GLU A 35 -0.17 26.35 -12.71
N SER A 36 -0.96 27.37 -13.07
CA SER A 36 -0.52 28.41 -13.99
C SER A 36 0.63 29.23 -13.43
N TYR A 37 0.64 29.53 -12.14
CA TYR A 37 1.79 30.21 -11.51
C TYR A 37 3.03 29.33 -11.48
N LEU A 38 2.89 28.04 -11.21
CA LEU A 38 4.01 27.10 -11.27
C LEU A 38 4.58 26.98 -12.69
N ALA A 39 3.71 26.90 -13.70
CA ALA A 39 4.12 26.86 -15.10
C ALA A 39 4.85 28.14 -15.52
N LEU A 40 4.37 29.31 -15.07
CA LEU A 40 5.03 30.59 -15.31
C LEU A 40 6.38 30.68 -14.63
N TYR A 41 6.48 30.23 -13.38
CA TYR A 41 7.73 30.19 -12.64
C TYR A 41 8.78 29.34 -13.34
N LYS A 42 8.35 28.19 -13.88
CA LYS A 42 9.26 27.20 -14.47
C LYS A 42 9.65 27.50 -15.91
N TYR A 43 8.75 28.08 -16.71
CA TYR A 43 8.92 28.15 -18.16
C TYR A 43 8.82 29.57 -18.74
N SER A 44 8.52 30.58 -17.94
CA SER A 44 8.38 31.97 -18.41
C SER A 44 9.40 32.90 -17.77
N ASP A 45 9.53 34.09 -18.37
CA ASP A 45 10.38 35.18 -17.89
C ASP A 45 9.46 36.36 -17.50
N PRO A 46 9.69 37.02 -16.35
CA PRO A 46 8.90 38.16 -15.91
C PRO A 46 8.68 39.23 -17.00
N LYS A 47 9.69 39.50 -17.84
CA LYS A 47 9.63 40.52 -18.91
C LYS A 47 8.66 40.18 -20.03
N ARG A 48 8.34 38.89 -20.23
CA ARG A 48 7.40 38.43 -21.27
C ARG A 48 5.96 38.64 -20.86
N ILE A 49 5.67 38.47 -19.58
CA ILE A 49 4.32 38.51 -19.03
C ILE A 49 4.00 39.85 -18.34
N ILE A 50 4.97 40.52 -17.74
CA ILE A 50 4.78 41.82 -17.09
C ILE A 50 5.40 42.92 -17.95
N LYS A 51 4.59 43.90 -18.33
CA LYS A 51 5.02 45.11 -19.04
C LYS A 51 4.54 46.34 -18.27
N ASN A 52 5.46 47.23 -17.93
CA ASN A 52 5.16 48.45 -17.16
C ASN A 52 4.40 48.16 -15.84
N GLY A 53 4.80 47.10 -15.14
CA GLY A 53 4.15 46.64 -13.90
C GLY A 53 2.76 46.01 -14.09
N LYS A 54 2.26 45.88 -15.32
CA LYS A 54 0.97 45.26 -15.63
C LYS A 54 1.14 43.89 -16.25
N VAL A 55 0.30 42.97 -15.83
CA VAL A 55 0.26 41.59 -16.36
C VAL A 55 -0.41 41.59 -17.73
N SER A 56 0.19 40.89 -18.69
CA SER A 56 -0.38 40.65 -20.00
C SER A 56 -1.54 39.67 -19.89
N ARG A 57 -2.77 40.19 -19.95
CA ARG A 57 -4.00 39.38 -19.93
C ARG A 57 -4.02 38.31 -21.02
N GLY A 58 -3.57 38.63 -22.23
CA GLY A 58 -3.53 37.67 -23.33
C GLY A 58 -2.58 36.50 -23.03
N TYR A 59 -1.40 36.78 -22.48
CA TYR A 59 -0.46 35.73 -22.08
C TYR A 59 -1.08 34.83 -21.01
N MET A 60 -1.63 35.42 -19.95
CA MET A 60 -2.30 34.66 -18.88
C MET A 60 -3.45 33.82 -19.41
N TYR A 61 -4.28 34.38 -20.28
CA TYR A 61 -5.40 33.66 -20.90
C TYR A 61 -4.93 32.40 -21.62
N PHE A 62 -3.87 32.49 -22.43
CA PHE A 62 -3.33 31.32 -23.13
C PHE A 62 -2.70 30.30 -22.18
N THR A 63 -2.02 30.74 -21.11
CA THR A 63 -1.49 29.84 -20.07
C THR A 63 -2.61 29.07 -19.38
N LEU A 64 -3.63 29.79 -18.88
CA LEU A 64 -4.80 29.20 -18.21
C LEU A 64 -5.54 28.24 -19.13
N LYS A 65 -5.79 28.65 -20.38
CA LYS A 65 -6.45 27.82 -21.39
C LYS A 65 -5.67 26.54 -21.64
N SER A 66 -4.37 26.63 -21.89
CA SER A 66 -3.51 25.46 -22.15
C SER A 66 -3.55 24.45 -20.99
N LEU A 67 -3.39 24.92 -19.75
CA LEU A 67 -3.42 24.05 -18.56
C LEU A 67 -4.81 23.45 -18.32
N THR A 68 -5.87 24.21 -18.56
CA THR A 68 -7.25 23.71 -18.51
C THR A 68 -7.46 22.55 -19.50
N PHE A 69 -6.99 22.68 -20.75
CA PHE A 69 -7.06 21.60 -21.73
C PHE A 69 -6.23 20.38 -21.34
N GLN A 70 -5.04 20.58 -20.77
CA GLN A 70 -4.22 19.48 -20.25
C GLN A 70 -4.94 18.73 -19.12
N MET A 71 -5.60 19.46 -18.21
CA MET A 71 -6.42 18.87 -17.16
C MET A 71 -7.55 18.03 -17.75
N TYR A 72 -8.31 18.55 -18.73
CA TYR A 72 -9.37 17.78 -19.40
C TYR A 72 -8.83 16.50 -20.05
N ASN A 73 -7.70 16.58 -20.74
CA ASN A 73 -7.08 15.42 -21.38
C ASN A 73 -6.62 14.36 -20.37
N LYS A 74 -6.13 14.79 -19.20
CA LYS A 74 -5.79 13.88 -18.09
C LYS A 74 -7.05 13.24 -17.50
N LYS A 75 -8.09 14.03 -17.23
CA LYS A 75 -9.38 13.55 -16.69
C LYS A 75 -10.04 12.53 -17.62
N LYS A 76 -9.97 12.73 -18.94
CA LYS A 76 -10.50 11.76 -19.93
C LYS A 76 -9.88 10.36 -19.84
N LYS A 77 -8.65 10.24 -19.32
CA LYS A 77 -7.99 8.94 -19.13
C LYS A 77 -8.44 8.21 -17.87
N ILE A 78 -9.16 8.88 -16.97
CA ILE A 78 -9.57 8.34 -15.69
C ILE A 78 -11.08 8.11 -15.74
N LYS A 79 -11.50 6.85 -15.68
CA LYS A 79 -12.92 6.51 -15.47
C LYS A 79 -13.22 6.69 -13.98
N LYS A 80 -13.86 7.81 -13.64
CA LYS A 80 -14.41 8.02 -12.29
C LYS A 80 -15.75 7.30 -12.20
N ILE A 81 -15.96 6.56 -11.13
CA ILE A 81 -17.18 5.80 -10.87
C ILE A 81 -17.58 6.16 -9.45
N SER A 82 -18.86 6.48 -9.24
CA SER A 82 -19.33 6.82 -7.90
C SER A 82 -19.32 5.57 -7.03
N ILE A 83 -18.89 5.72 -5.78
CA ILE A 83 -18.91 4.63 -4.80
C ILE A 83 -20.36 4.31 -4.41
N ASP A 84 -21.24 5.31 -4.47
CA ASP A 84 -22.66 5.21 -4.14
C ASP A 84 -23.55 4.86 -5.35
N ASP A 85 -22.95 4.48 -6.49
CA ASP A 85 -23.71 4.08 -7.68
C ASP A 85 -24.35 2.70 -7.43
N GLN A 86 -25.62 2.71 -7.00
CA GLN A 86 -26.39 1.50 -6.70
C GLN A 86 -26.61 0.62 -7.95
N GLU A 87 -26.54 1.18 -9.15
CA GLU A 87 -26.67 0.43 -10.42
C GLU A 87 -25.31 -0.10 -10.92
N ASN A 88 -24.21 0.59 -10.60
CA ASN A 88 -22.84 0.16 -10.92
C ASN A 88 -22.04 -0.19 -9.67
N ILE A 89 -22.56 -1.09 -8.83
CA ILE A 89 -21.75 -1.72 -7.78
C ILE A 89 -20.70 -2.59 -8.49
N ILE A 90 -19.54 -2.00 -8.77
CA ILE A 90 -18.35 -2.75 -9.13
C ILE A 90 -17.98 -3.49 -7.86
N GLN A 91 -18.46 -4.73 -7.74
CA GLN A 91 -17.84 -5.70 -6.86
C GLN A 91 -16.42 -5.85 -7.41
N LEU A 92 -15.47 -5.14 -6.80
CA LEU A 92 -14.07 -5.45 -6.99
C LEU A 92 -13.96 -6.95 -6.68
N PRO A 93 -13.50 -7.79 -7.63
CA PRO A 93 -13.30 -9.19 -7.30
C PRO A 93 -12.35 -9.21 -6.11
N ALA A 94 -12.85 -9.66 -4.96
CA ALA A 94 -12.01 -9.94 -3.82
C ALA A 94 -11.12 -11.10 -4.25
N HIS A 95 -9.91 -10.79 -4.68
CA HIS A 95 -8.84 -11.77 -4.86
C HIS A 95 -8.25 -12.20 -3.51
N ASP A 96 -8.93 -11.88 -2.42
CA ASP A 96 -8.62 -12.40 -1.10
C ASP A 96 -9.10 -13.85 -1.12
N ASN A 97 -8.17 -14.79 -1.17
CA ASN A 97 -8.46 -16.21 -1.02
C ASN A 97 -8.78 -16.47 0.46
N ILE A 98 -9.92 -15.95 0.93
CA ILE A 98 -10.37 -15.97 2.32
C ILE A 98 -10.38 -17.41 2.84
N GLU A 99 -10.79 -18.35 1.99
CA GLU A 99 -10.84 -19.77 2.30
C GLU A 99 -9.43 -20.36 2.50
N GLU A 100 -8.47 -20.05 1.62
CA GLU A 100 -7.06 -20.41 1.81
C GLU A 100 -6.47 -19.79 3.09
N ASN A 101 -6.75 -18.51 3.36
CA ASN A 101 -6.28 -17.83 4.57
C ASN A 101 -6.85 -18.48 5.83
N ASN A 102 -8.12 -18.86 5.81
CA ASN A 102 -8.76 -19.58 6.92
C ASN A 102 -8.15 -20.97 7.11
N ALA A 103 -7.89 -21.70 6.03
CA ALA A 103 -7.26 -23.02 6.07
C ALA A 103 -5.82 -22.95 6.60
N PHE A 104 -5.05 -21.97 6.15
CA PHE A 104 -3.70 -21.71 6.66
C PHE A 104 -3.72 -21.37 8.15
N HIS A 105 -4.66 -20.54 8.58
CA HIS A 105 -4.82 -20.21 10.00
C HIS A 105 -5.12 -21.45 10.85
N LYS A 106 -5.96 -22.37 10.37
CA LYS A 106 -6.21 -23.66 11.07
C LYS A 106 -4.92 -24.47 11.23
N ILE A 107 -4.07 -24.54 10.21
CA ILE A 107 -2.76 -25.22 10.32
C ILE A 107 -1.90 -24.54 11.38
N CYS A 108 -1.86 -23.21 11.44
CA CYS A 108 -1.13 -22.49 12.49
C CYS A 108 -1.62 -22.88 13.89
N LEU A 109 -2.94 -22.97 14.10
CA LEU A 109 -3.51 -23.40 15.38
C LEU A 109 -3.11 -24.84 15.74
N LEU A 110 -3.14 -25.77 14.78
CA LEU A 110 -2.67 -27.14 14.99
C LEU A 110 -1.18 -27.21 15.34
N VAL A 111 -0.35 -26.37 14.71
CA VAL A 111 1.08 -26.24 15.08
C VAL A 111 1.21 -25.74 16.52
N ASP A 112 0.44 -24.72 16.92
CA ASP A 112 0.47 -24.19 18.28
C ASP A 112 0.03 -25.24 19.32
N GLU A 113 -0.96 -26.08 19.01
CA GLU A 113 -1.39 -27.20 19.85
C GLU A 113 -0.27 -28.23 20.06
N VAL A 114 0.41 -28.65 18.99
CA VAL A 114 1.54 -29.59 19.09
C VAL A 114 2.70 -28.97 19.89
N VAL A 115 2.99 -27.69 19.66
CA VAL A 115 4.06 -26.96 20.36
C VAL A 115 3.73 -26.77 21.85
N ASP A 116 2.45 -26.67 22.21
CA ASP A 116 2.01 -26.51 23.60
C ASP A 116 2.19 -27.79 24.44
N ASP A 117 2.13 -28.97 23.81
CA ASP A 117 2.39 -30.26 24.46
C ASP A 117 3.89 -30.54 24.69
N TRP A 118 4.80 -29.76 24.09
CA TRP A 118 6.24 -29.94 24.24
C TRP A 118 6.78 -29.52 25.61
N HIS A 119 7.91 -30.14 25.99
CA HIS A 119 8.67 -29.70 27.14
C HIS A 119 9.08 -28.23 27.00
N TRP A 120 9.11 -27.49 28.12
CA TRP A 120 9.28 -26.03 28.13
C TRP A 120 10.48 -25.56 27.28
N TYR A 121 11.59 -26.29 27.34
CA TYR A 121 12.83 -25.98 26.63
C TYR A 121 12.65 -26.08 25.11
N ASP A 122 11.99 -27.13 24.64
CA ASP A 122 11.76 -27.39 23.22
C ASP A 122 10.80 -26.36 22.64
N LYS A 123 9.73 -26.06 23.38
CA LYS A 123 8.79 -24.98 23.06
C LYS A 123 9.48 -23.62 22.98
N MET A 124 10.32 -23.28 23.95
CA MET A 124 11.09 -22.04 23.94
C MET A 124 12.02 -21.99 22.72
N LEU A 125 12.81 -23.04 22.49
CA LEU A 125 13.79 -23.09 21.41
C LEU A 125 13.13 -22.98 20.03
N PHE A 126 11.99 -23.67 19.84
CA PHE A 126 11.22 -23.59 18.60
C PHE A 126 10.68 -22.18 18.36
N LYS A 127 10.02 -21.56 19.35
CA LYS A 127 9.48 -20.20 19.23
C LYS A 127 10.57 -19.18 18.92
N VAL A 128 11.71 -19.27 19.61
CA VAL A 128 12.87 -18.40 19.37
C VAL A 128 13.36 -18.56 17.94
N TYR A 129 13.47 -19.79 17.43
CA TYR A 129 13.96 -20.04 16.08
C TYR A 129 12.94 -19.70 14.98
N SER A 130 11.64 -19.87 15.22
CA SER A 130 10.59 -19.66 14.19
C SER A 130 10.03 -18.24 14.14
N GLN A 131 10.03 -17.53 15.28
CA GLN A 131 9.38 -16.22 15.42
C GLN A 131 10.38 -15.05 15.46
N THR A 132 11.69 -15.33 15.42
CA THR A 132 12.74 -14.30 15.43
C THR A 132 13.78 -14.53 14.33
N ASP A 133 14.56 -13.51 14.02
CA ASP A 133 15.66 -13.58 13.04
C ASP A 133 16.94 -14.25 13.60
N MET A 134 16.85 -14.94 14.73
CA MET A 134 18.02 -15.56 15.35
C MET A 134 18.40 -16.87 14.67
N SER A 135 19.59 -16.90 14.07
CA SER A 135 20.18 -18.15 13.60
C SER A 135 20.53 -19.07 14.77
N MET A 136 20.56 -20.39 14.53
CA MET A 136 20.99 -21.38 15.53
C MET A 136 22.37 -21.06 16.14
N ARG A 137 23.28 -20.45 15.37
CA ARG A 137 24.61 -20.04 15.86
C ARG A 137 24.54 -18.86 16.83
N LYS A 138 23.62 -17.92 16.57
CA LYS A 138 23.37 -16.78 17.45
C LYS A 138 22.73 -17.25 18.76
N ILE A 139 21.74 -18.13 18.69
CA ILE A 139 21.11 -18.74 19.86
C ILE A 139 22.16 -19.50 20.70
N ALA A 140 23.03 -20.30 20.07
CA ALA A 140 24.11 -20.99 20.77
C ALA A 140 25.05 -20.03 21.51
N ALA A 141 25.42 -18.91 20.88
CA ALA A 141 26.30 -17.90 21.48
C ALA A 141 25.67 -17.21 22.70
N GLU A 142 24.35 -16.95 22.65
CA GLU A 142 23.63 -16.26 23.73
C GLU A 142 23.23 -17.20 24.89
N THR A 143 23.01 -18.49 24.62
CA THR A 143 22.53 -19.47 25.62
C THR A 143 23.61 -20.36 26.21
N ASN A 144 24.84 -20.30 25.68
CA ASN A 144 25.95 -21.20 26.02
C ASN A 144 25.64 -22.69 25.76
N ILE A 145 24.63 -22.99 24.94
CA ILE A 145 24.26 -24.33 24.47
C ILE A 145 25.01 -24.60 23.16
N SER A 146 25.55 -25.82 23.00
CA SER A 146 26.20 -26.21 21.75
C SER A 146 25.24 -26.13 20.56
N TRP A 147 25.70 -25.52 19.46
CA TRP A 147 24.96 -25.45 18.19
C TRP A 147 24.49 -26.83 17.71
N VAL A 148 25.30 -27.88 17.92
CA VAL A 148 24.95 -29.26 17.54
C VAL A 148 23.72 -29.75 18.32
N SER A 149 23.63 -29.42 19.60
CA SER A 149 22.48 -29.79 20.43
C SER A 149 21.23 -29.06 19.96
N ILE A 150 21.32 -27.74 19.72
CA ILE A 150 20.20 -26.94 19.19
C ILE A 150 19.72 -27.50 17.84
N PHE A 151 20.65 -27.85 16.94
CA PHE A 151 20.32 -28.42 15.66
C PHE A 151 19.58 -29.76 15.79
N ASN A 152 20.08 -30.66 16.63
CA ASN A 152 19.45 -31.97 16.86
C ASN A 152 18.06 -31.83 17.49
N THR A 153 17.90 -30.95 18.49
CA THR A 153 16.60 -30.66 19.08
C THR A 153 15.63 -30.13 18.03
N LEU A 154 15.98 -29.06 17.31
CA LEU A 154 15.11 -28.50 16.27
C LEU A 154 14.79 -29.50 15.15
N LYS A 155 15.73 -30.38 14.81
CA LYS A 155 15.51 -31.45 13.82
C LYS A 155 14.44 -32.43 14.30
N ASN A 156 14.50 -32.86 15.56
CA ASN A 156 13.51 -33.76 16.13
C ASN A 156 12.13 -33.10 16.23
N LEU A 157 12.07 -31.85 16.68
CA LEU A 157 10.83 -31.08 16.77
C LEU A 157 10.16 -30.89 15.40
N LYS A 158 10.95 -30.63 14.34
CA LYS A 158 10.45 -30.56 12.96
C LYS A 158 9.93 -31.92 12.46
N LEU A 159 10.58 -33.01 12.85
CA LEU A 159 10.13 -34.35 12.48
C LEU A 159 8.79 -34.67 13.15
N GLU A 160 8.65 -34.37 14.43
CA GLU A 160 7.41 -34.58 15.17
C GLU A 160 6.24 -33.75 14.60
N LEU A 161 6.48 -32.46 14.30
CA LEU A 161 5.48 -31.62 13.62
C LEU A 161 5.07 -32.22 12.27
N LYS A 162 6.05 -32.72 11.51
CA LYS A 162 5.77 -33.36 10.22
C LYS A 162 4.92 -34.62 10.43
N GLU A 163 5.29 -35.51 11.34
CA GLU A 163 4.56 -36.76 11.56
C GLU A 163 3.11 -36.50 12.01
N LYS A 164 2.87 -35.50 12.85
CA LYS A 164 1.53 -35.18 13.36
C LYS A 164 0.64 -34.40 12.38
N LEU A 165 1.23 -33.54 11.55
CA LEU A 165 0.50 -32.57 10.72
C LEU A 165 0.72 -32.74 9.20
N GLN A 166 1.42 -33.79 8.77
CA GLN A 166 1.68 -34.02 7.34
C GLN A 166 0.38 -34.17 6.55
N GLU A 167 -0.61 -34.87 7.08
CA GLU A 167 -1.91 -35.06 6.42
C GLU A 167 -2.66 -33.73 6.26
N ASP A 168 -2.75 -32.89 7.29
CA ASP A 168 -3.43 -31.58 7.20
C ASP A 168 -2.73 -30.63 6.22
N TYR A 169 -1.40 -30.69 6.18
CA TYR A 169 -0.61 -29.88 5.26
C TYR A 169 -0.77 -30.36 3.81
N GLU A 170 -0.89 -31.66 3.59
CA GLU A 170 -1.20 -32.25 2.29
C GLU A 170 -2.62 -31.87 1.85
N ASP A 171 -3.61 -31.91 2.75
CA ASP A 171 -4.98 -31.44 2.50
C ASP A 171 -5.03 -29.95 2.13
N PHE A 172 -4.27 -29.11 2.85
CA PHE A 172 -4.14 -27.68 2.52
C PHE A 172 -3.58 -27.46 1.11
N LYS A 173 -2.52 -28.20 0.76
CA LYS A 173 -1.87 -28.09 -0.56
C LYS A 173 -2.77 -28.59 -1.68
N GLN A 174 -3.64 -29.55 -1.41
CA GLN A 174 -4.62 -30.10 -2.36
C GLN A 174 -5.92 -29.28 -2.43
N GLN A 175 -6.05 -28.21 -1.64
CA GLN A 175 -7.24 -27.37 -1.52
C GLN A 175 -8.45 -28.08 -0.89
N ASP A 176 -8.23 -29.20 -0.18
CA ASP A 176 -9.26 -29.95 0.55
C ASP A 176 -9.46 -29.36 1.97
N TRP A 177 -9.71 -28.05 2.07
CA TRP A 177 -9.71 -27.29 3.33
C TRP A 177 -10.76 -27.72 4.36
N GLU A 178 -11.82 -28.41 3.92
CA GLU A 178 -12.87 -28.95 4.78
C GLU A 178 -12.38 -30.07 5.70
N ARG A 179 -11.32 -30.79 5.31
CA ARG A 179 -10.74 -31.91 6.07
C ARG A 179 -9.87 -31.47 7.24
N ILE A 180 -9.35 -30.24 7.18
CA ILE A 180 -8.55 -29.64 8.26
C ILE A 180 -9.48 -29.29 9.43
N THR A 181 -9.39 -30.09 10.49
CA THR A 181 -10.22 -29.95 11.70
C THR A 181 -9.34 -29.78 12.94
N THR A 182 -9.63 -28.75 13.75
CA THR A 182 -8.95 -28.45 15.01
C THR A 182 -9.47 -29.27 16.21
N ASN A 183 -10.51 -30.08 16.03
CA ASN A 183 -11.06 -30.93 17.09
C ASN A 183 -10.67 -32.39 16.85
N ARG A 184 -9.39 -32.72 17.01
CA ARG A 184 -8.96 -34.12 17.09
C ARG A 184 -9.16 -34.57 18.53
N GLN A 185 -10.01 -35.59 18.73
CA GLN A 185 -10.26 -36.16 20.06
C GLN A 185 -8.92 -36.59 20.66
N LYS A 186 -8.59 -36.04 21.84
CA LYS A 186 -7.50 -36.52 22.69
C LYS A 186 -7.95 -37.85 23.28
N ASP A 187 -7.48 -38.96 22.70
CA ASP A 187 -7.50 -40.28 23.33
C ASP A 187 -6.47 -40.36 24.47
#